data_AF-A0A2P2E3J6-F1
#
_entry.id   AF-A0A2P2E3J6-F1
#
_cell.length_a   1.000
_cell.length_b   1.000
_cell.length_c   1.000
_cell.angle_alpha   90.00
_cell.angle_beta   90.00
_cell.angle_gamma   90.00
#
_symmetry.space_group_name_H-M   'P 1'
#
loop_
_entity.id
_entity.type
_entity.pdbx_description
1 polymer ?
#
loop_
_entity_poly.entity_id
_entity_poly.type
_entity_poly.pdbx_seq_one_letter_code
_entity_poly.pdbx_strand_id
1 'polypeptide(L)'
;MHFVFLFFLITNFSLSAEANIIEDPDDERKLVENHSVEKLRFGLANHIHYYKVKKTKNTVVEQRSGRKRLFDHNLILKALFQGNLYHKEFGNLSQLFQNATFIDFGSAILYEEGAVTVRDIYEDEFLRNSFYRIVATDINDPSFDHTRYIEIHLYERDPFPFSFNEIPLLLDDPAYIRILTKNYSESESSPIIFRSTNSGPDLFYTVEEMKEHFRAILEANPQRNILYFFNRFVFFRSVCRNQFQLIGTIDEKIGVNHSFSAWRFVDWNRRSYSESFRPNREYIRTLKEGPIALGDEWDQFLYRQACQIRHNVRYFSNKFRKSITKE
;
A
#
# COMPACT_ATOMS: atom_id res chain seq x y z
N MET A 1 11.68 -45.62 -22.15
CA MET A 1 11.25 -44.34 -22.77
C MET A 1 9.75 -44.21 -22.59
N HIS A 2 9.30 -43.45 -21.59
CA HIS A 2 7.89 -43.10 -21.42
C HIS A 2 7.79 -41.59 -21.44
N PHE A 3 7.28 -41.07 -22.57
CA PHE A 3 6.87 -39.69 -22.73
C PHE A 3 5.53 -39.52 -22.00
N VAL A 4 5.59 -39.04 -20.75
CA VAL A 4 4.39 -38.55 -20.07
C VAL A 4 4.17 -37.12 -20.57
N PHE A 5 3.28 -37.00 -21.55
CA PHE A 5 2.72 -35.73 -22.00
C PHE A 5 1.97 -35.12 -20.81
N LEU A 6 2.62 -34.17 -20.14
CA LEU A 6 2.03 -33.37 -19.07
C LEU A 6 1.08 -32.36 -19.73
N PHE A 7 -0.17 -32.79 -19.90
CA PHE A 7 -1.31 -31.93 -20.22
C PHE A 7 -1.53 -30.98 -19.03
N PHE A 8 -0.75 -29.90 -18.95
CA PHE A 8 -1.08 -28.79 -18.07
C PHE A 8 -2.31 -28.12 -18.66
N LEU A 9 -3.46 -28.43 -18.07
CA LEU A 9 -4.70 -27.69 -18.21
C LEU A 9 -4.41 -26.19 -18.22
N ILE A 10 -4.54 -25.60 -19.41
CA ILE A 10 -4.71 -24.17 -19.60
C ILE A 10 -6.09 -23.86 -19.01
N THR A 11 -6.16 -23.70 -17.70
CA THR A 11 -7.33 -23.08 -17.09
C THR A 11 -7.30 -21.61 -17.53
N ASN A 12 -8.20 -21.30 -18.45
CA ASN A 12 -8.60 -19.93 -18.76
C ASN A 12 -9.18 -19.34 -17.47
N PHE A 13 -8.32 -18.73 -16.65
CA PHE A 13 -8.77 -17.70 -15.72
C PHE A 13 -9.16 -16.48 -16.57
N SER A 14 -10.37 -16.51 -17.10
CA SER A 14 -11.13 -15.27 -17.28
C SER A 14 -11.08 -14.54 -15.94
N LEU A 15 -10.82 -13.23 -15.96
CA LEU A 15 -11.28 -12.36 -14.87
C LEU A 15 -12.81 -12.46 -14.89
N SER A 16 -13.35 -13.54 -14.33
CA SER A 16 -14.65 -13.48 -13.70
C SER A 16 -14.49 -12.47 -12.58
N ALA A 17 -15.39 -11.50 -12.48
CA ALA A 17 -15.43 -10.58 -11.37
C ALA A 17 -15.53 -11.39 -10.07
N GLU A 18 -14.38 -11.67 -9.46
CA GLU A 18 -14.32 -12.15 -8.09
C GLU A 18 -14.99 -11.05 -7.26
N ALA A 19 -16.10 -11.37 -6.59
CA ALA A 19 -16.89 -10.37 -5.87
C ALA A 19 -16.06 -9.66 -4.78
N ASN A 20 -15.07 -10.38 -4.25
CA ASN A 20 -14.25 -9.99 -3.11
C ASN A 20 -12.91 -9.40 -3.56
N ILE A 21 -12.46 -8.36 -2.85
CA ILE A 21 -11.14 -7.72 -3.06
C ILE A 21 -10.04 -8.38 -2.21
N ILE A 22 -10.44 -9.05 -1.11
CA ILE A 22 -9.56 -9.80 -0.21
C ILE A 22 -9.87 -11.29 -0.33
N GLU A 23 -8.84 -12.14 -0.23
CA GLU A 23 -8.97 -13.60 -0.35
C GLU A 23 -9.89 -14.20 0.73
N ASP A 24 -9.70 -13.80 2.00
CA ASP A 24 -10.56 -14.20 3.12
C ASP A 24 -11.76 -13.24 3.28
N PRO A 25 -13.01 -13.73 3.14
CA PRO A 25 -14.23 -12.94 3.36
C PRO A 25 -14.34 -12.34 4.77
N ASP A 26 -13.79 -13.01 5.80
CA ASP A 26 -13.81 -12.49 7.16
C ASP A 26 -12.87 -11.29 7.31
N ASP A 27 -11.73 -11.29 6.62
CA ASP A 27 -10.82 -10.15 6.57
C ASP A 27 -11.39 -8.99 5.75
N GLU A 28 -12.12 -9.27 4.65
CA GLU A 28 -12.85 -8.23 3.92
C GLU A 28 -13.93 -7.59 4.81
N ARG A 29 -14.68 -8.39 5.58
CA ARG A 29 -15.68 -7.87 6.53
C ARG A 29 -15.03 -6.94 7.56
N LYS A 30 -13.89 -7.32 8.15
CA LYS A 30 -13.15 -6.47 9.10
C LYS A 30 -12.73 -5.13 8.47
N LEU A 31 -12.24 -5.16 7.23
CA LEU A 31 -11.89 -3.95 6.48
C LEU A 31 -13.11 -3.03 6.31
N VAL A 32 -14.22 -3.58 5.81
CA VAL A 32 -15.46 -2.82 5.55
C VAL A 32 -16.04 -2.22 6.83
N GLU A 33 -16.11 -3.00 7.92
CA GLU A 33 -16.59 -2.52 9.22
C GLU A 33 -15.71 -1.39 9.75
N ASN A 34 -14.38 -1.57 9.73
CA ASN A 34 -13.45 -0.55 10.19
C ASN A 34 -13.55 0.73 9.33
N HIS A 35 -13.60 0.58 8.01
CA HIS A 35 -13.72 1.71 7.09
C HIS A 35 -15.00 2.52 7.32
N SER A 36 -16.12 1.82 7.52
CA SER A 36 -17.41 2.45 7.85
C SER A 36 -17.32 3.25 9.16
N VAL A 37 -16.68 2.69 10.18
CA VAL A 37 -16.49 3.35 11.49
C VAL A 37 -15.58 4.56 11.37
N GLU A 38 -14.44 4.46 10.68
CA GLU A 38 -13.52 5.57 10.48
C GLU A 38 -14.17 6.68 9.66
N LYS A 39 -14.92 6.35 8.60
CA LYS A 39 -15.66 7.34 7.80
C LYS A 39 -16.72 8.07 8.62
N LEU A 40 -17.53 7.37 9.41
CA LEU A 40 -18.52 7.99 10.28
C LEU A 40 -17.88 8.92 11.33
N ARG A 41 -16.68 8.57 11.80
CA ARG A 41 -15.96 9.36 12.80
C ARG A 41 -15.23 10.55 12.22
N PHE A 42 -14.64 10.44 11.03
CA PHE A 42 -13.68 11.40 10.49
C PHE A 42 -14.01 11.88 9.08
N GLY A 43 -14.54 11.00 8.23
CA GLY A 43 -14.82 11.26 6.82
C GLY A 43 -16.18 11.90 6.51
N LEU A 44 -16.91 12.42 7.50
CA LEU A 44 -18.18 13.12 7.26
C LEU A 44 -17.94 14.56 6.79
N ALA A 45 -18.78 15.06 5.87
CA ALA A 45 -18.59 16.37 5.22
C ALA A 45 -18.43 17.54 6.21
N ASN A 46 -19.14 17.52 7.34
CA ASN A 46 -18.99 18.50 8.41
C ASN A 46 -17.60 18.43 9.08
N HIS A 47 -17.09 17.23 9.37
CA HIS A 47 -15.76 17.04 9.95
C HIS A 47 -14.67 17.46 8.94
N ILE A 48 -14.84 17.08 7.67
CA ILE A 48 -13.98 17.47 6.55
C ILE A 48 -13.92 18.99 6.39
N HIS A 49 -15.07 19.67 6.44
CA HIS A 49 -15.11 21.13 6.37
C HIS A 49 -14.35 21.78 7.54
N TYR A 50 -14.49 21.26 8.76
CA TYR A 50 -13.71 21.72 9.91
C TYR A 50 -12.21 21.50 9.74
N TYR A 51 -11.78 20.40 9.10
CA TYR A 51 -10.37 20.17 8.77
C TYR A 51 -9.84 21.17 7.74
N LYS A 52 -10.64 21.54 6.73
CA LYS A 52 -10.28 22.55 5.72
C LYS A 52 -10.19 23.98 6.29
N VAL A 53 -10.93 24.30 7.35
CA VAL A 53 -11.09 25.69 7.85
C VAL A 53 -10.20 26.02 9.06
N LYS A 54 -9.86 25.06 9.92
CA LYS A 54 -9.16 25.36 11.17
C LYS A 54 -7.65 25.56 10.95
N LYS A 55 -7.23 26.82 10.78
CA LYS A 55 -5.82 27.26 10.91
C LYS A 55 -5.38 27.14 12.36
N THR A 56 -4.98 25.96 12.82
CA THR A 56 -4.17 25.84 14.03
C THR A 56 -2.74 26.27 13.69
N LYS A 57 -2.11 27.06 14.58
CA LYS A 57 -0.68 27.40 14.46
C LYS A 57 0.09 26.09 14.24
N ASN A 58 0.50 25.91 12.98
CA ASN A 58 1.25 24.80 12.39
C ASN A 58 0.59 23.42 12.56
N THR A 59 -0.34 23.07 11.65
CA THR A 59 -0.95 21.74 11.34
C THR A 59 -2.36 21.49 11.85
N VAL A 60 -3.19 20.92 10.96
CA VAL A 60 -4.58 20.53 11.19
C VAL A 60 -4.60 19.33 12.14
N VAL A 61 -5.54 19.35 13.08
CA VAL A 61 -5.67 18.49 14.28
C VAL A 61 -5.57 16.97 14.02
N GLU A 62 -5.66 16.52 12.77
CA GLU A 62 -5.64 15.12 12.32
C GLU A 62 -4.21 14.53 12.16
N GLN A 63 -3.17 15.36 12.15
CA GLN A 63 -1.81 14.91 11.79
C GLN A 63 -0.96 14.36 12.93
N ARG A 64 -1.31 14.59 14.20
CA ARG A 64 -0.47 14.11 15.31
C ARG A 64 -0.63 12.61 15.56
N SER A 65 -1.85 12.07 15.53
CA SER A 65 -2.08 10.61 15.54
C SER A 65 -1.70 9.99 14.20
N GLY A 66 -1.95 10.70 13.08
CA GLY A 66 -1.55 10.27 11.74
C GLY A 66 -0.04 10.05 11.63
N ARG A 67 0.80 11.02 12.04
CA ARG A 67 2.27 10.88 12.07
C ARG A 67 2.75 9.71 12.94
N LYS A 68 2.01 9.38 14.00
CA LYS A 68 2.31 8.22 14.86
C LYS A 68 1.86 6.89 14.24
N ARG A 69 0.71 6.82 13.56
CA ARG A 69 0.34 5.65 12.71
C ARG A 69 1.39 5.42 11.61
N LEU A 70 1.88 6.50 11.01
CA LEU A 70 2.93 6.48 10.00
C LEU A 70 4.27 5.96 10.53
N PHE A 71 4.61 6.28 11.78
CA PHE A 71 5.78 5.69 12.44
C PHE A 71 5.71 4.16 12.48
N ASP A 72 4.54 3.59 12.78
CA ASP A 72 4.34 2.14 12.80
C ASP A 72 4.48 1.51 11.41
N HIS A 73 3.97 2.19 10.36
CA HIS A 73 4.22 1.78 8.98
C HIS A 73 5.71 1.81 8.63
N ASN A 74 6.44 2.85 9.05
CA ASN A 74 7.87 2.95 8.81
C ASN A 74 8.65 1.84 9.54
N LEU A 75 8.24 1.45 10.75
CA LEU A 75 8.81 0.28 11.45
C LEU A 75 8.57 -1.02 10.67
N ILE A 76 7.39 -1.19 10.07
CA ILE A 76 7.06 -2.36 9.25
C ILE A 76 7.88 -2.35 7.96
N LEU A 77 8.04 -1.20 7.30
CA LEU A 77 8.90 -1.05 6.12
C LEU A 77 10.35 -1.41 6.46
N LYS A 78 10.87 -0.97 7.60
CA LYS A 78 12.23 -1.35 8.05
C LYS A 78 12.32 -2.86 8.25
N ALA A 79 11.37 -3.45 8.95
CA ALA A 79 11.33 -4.88 9.17
C ALA A 79 11.21 -5.66 7.85
N LEU A 80 10.48 -5.14 6.86
CA LEU A 80 10.35 -5.71 5.53
C LEU A 80 11.71 -5.78 4.85
N PHE A 81 12.42 -4.67 4.74
CA PHE A 81 13.72 -4.61 4.04
C PHE A 81 14.87 -5.24 4.80
N GLN A 82 14.76 -5.36 6.13
CA GLN A 82 15.67 -6.17 6.95
C GLN A 82 15.42 -7.67 6.81
N GLY A 83 14.38 -8.07 6.08
CA GLY A 83 14.04 -9.48 5.86
C GLY A 83 13.36 -10.14 7.05
N ASN A 84 12.70 -9.39 7.93
CA ASN A 84 12.03 -9.90 9.13
C ASN A 84 10.57 -10.32 8.88
N LEU A 85 10.01 -10.06 7.69
CA LEU A 85 8.67 -10.48 7.29
C LEU A 85 8.74 -11.68 6.34
N TYR A 86 8.28 -12.84 6.82
CA TYR A 86 8.21 -14.07 6.03
C TYR A 86 6.77 -14.45 5.72
N HIS A 87 6.46 -14.53 4.44
CA HIS A 87 5.20 -15.10 3.97
C HIS A 87 5.32 -16.62 3.87
N LYS A 88 4.32 -17.37 4.32
CA LYS A 88 4.38 -18.84 4.33
C LYS A 88 4.54 -19.45 2.94
N GLU A 89 3.86 -18.89 1.93
CA GLU A 89 3.96 -19.35 0.54
C GLU A 89 5.12 -18.72 -0.26
N PHE A 90 5.37 -17.42 -0.08
CA PHE A 90 6.31 -16.67 -0.92
C PHE A 90 7.65 -16.37 -0.22
N GLY A 91 7.88 -16.92 0.97
CA GLY A 91 9.11 -16.74 1.73
C GLY A 91 9.37 -15.29 2.14
N ASN A 92 10.65 -14.91 2.18
CA ASN A 92 11.06 -13.60 2.66
C ASN A 92 10.55 -12.47 1.74
N LEU A 93 9.73 -11.57 2.27
CA LEU A 93 9.13 -10.48 1.50
C LEU A 93 10.16 -9.42 1.07
N SER A 94 11.31 -9.27 1.74
CA SER A 94 12.39 -8.35 1.30
C SER A 94 12.80 -8.59 -0.16
N GLN A 95 12.89 -9.87 -0.55
CA GLN A 95 13.31 -10.30 -1.89
C GLN A 95 12.26 -9.94 -2.95
N LEU A 96 10.99 -9.85 -2.57
CA LEU A 96 9.89 -9.54 -3.49
C LEU A 96 9.69 -8.04 -3.70
N PHE A 97 10.22 -7.22 -2.79
CA PHE A 97 10.06 -5.76 -2.77
C PHE A 97 11.37 -4.99 -2.97
N GLN A 98 12.45 -5.67 -3.34
CA GLN A 98 13.70 -5.00 -3.69
C GLN A 98 13.47 -3.96 -4.80
N ASN A 99 14.04 -2.76 -4.63
CA ASN A 99 13.88 -1.63 -5.53
C ASN A 99 12.40 -1.25 -5.80
N ALA A 100 11.52 -1.47 -4.83
CA ALA A 100 10.14 -1.08 -4.97
C ALA A 100 9.99 0.44 -5.17
N THR A 101 8.91 0.82 -5.85
CA THR A 101 8.45 2.20 -5.87
C THR A 101 7.45 2.41 -4.74
N PHE A 102 7.68 3.43 -3.92
CA PHE A 102 6.77 3.82 -2.84
C PHE A 102 5.90 5.00 -3.28
N ILE A 103 4.58 4.85 -3.16
CA ILE A 103 3.59 5.88 -3.52
C ILE A 103 2.62 6.09 -2.35
N ASP A 104 2.58 7.32 -1.82
CA ASP A 104 1.71 7.70 -0.70
C ASP A 104 0.52 8.53 -1.18
N PHE A 105 -0.65 7.89 -1.26
CA PHE A 105 -1.91 8.50 -1.67
C PHE A 105 -2.45 9.45 -0.61
N GLY A 106 -2.50 10.73 -0.97
CA GLY A 106 -2.98 11.78 -0.06
C GLY A 106 -2.00 11.96 1.08
N SER A 107 -0.79 12.42 0.77
CA SER A 107 0.31 12.66 1.71
C SER A 107 0.08 13.85 2.66
N ALA A 108 -1.07 14.54 2.56
CA ALA A 108 -1.42 15.75 3.29
C ALA A 108 -0.28 16.77 3.31
N ILE A 109 0.01 17.36 2.14
CA ILE A 109 1.10 18.33 2.02
C ILE A 109 0.76 19.56 2.81
N LEU A 110 1.61 19.84 3.80
CA LEU A 110 1.40 20.95 4.71
C LEU A 110 2.10 22.22 4.27
N TYR A 111 1.43 23.34 4.53
CA TYR A 111 2.10 24.62 4.59
C TYR A 111 3.24 24.57 5.62
N GLU A 112 4.43 24.98 5.19
CA GLU A 112 5.71 24.95 5.90
C GLU A 112 6.38 23.59 6.12
N GLU A 113 5.64 22.56 6.57
CA GLU A 113 6.23 21.25 6.91
C GLU A 113 6.34 20.30 5.70
N GLY A 114 5.61 20.57 4.61
CA GLY A 114 5.62 19.77 3.40
C GLY A 114 4.94 18.41 3.53
N ALA A 115 5.34 17.44 2.71
CA ALA A 115 4.86 16.05 2.79
C ALA A 115 5.59 15.26 3.90
N VAL A 116 5.30 15.59 5.16
CA VAL A 116 5.99 15.02 6.35
C VAL A 116 5.98 13.49 6.36
N THR A 117 4.87 12.89 5.89
CA THR A 117 4.66 11.44 5.84
C THR A 117 5.70 10.74 4.96
N VAL A 118 6.10 11.39 3.87
CA VAL A 118 7.05 10.90 2.88
C VAL A 118 8.47 11.34 3.22
N ARG A 119 8.61 12.55 3.78
CA ARG A 119 9.88 13.09 4.29
C ARG A 119 10.50 12.18 5.34
N ASP A 120 9.72 11.67 6.31
CA ASP A 120 10.22 10.76 7.34
C ASP A 120 10.80 9.44 6.73
N ILE A 121 10.32 9.00 5.57
CA ILE A 121 10.89 7.84 4.84
C ILE A 121 12.15 8.27 4.08
N TYR A 122 12.12 9.44 3.45
CA TYR A 122 13.23 9.94 2.65
C TYR A 122 14.47 10.30 3.50
N GLU A 123 14.27 10.85 4.70
CA GLU A 123 15.35 11.22 5.62
C GLU A 123 15.93 10.00 6.36
N ASP A 124 15.23 8.86 6.35
CA ASP A 124 15.75 7.61 6.87
C ASP A 124 16.67 6.94 5.83
N GLU A 125 17.98 6.99 6.07
CA GLU A 125 18.99 6.49 5.12
C GLU A 125 18.78 5.02 4.72
N PHE A 126 18.33 4.17 5.67
CA PHE A 126 18.10 2.77 5.40
C PHE A 126 16.90 2.57 4.46
N LEU A 127 15.76 3.21 4.78
CA LEU A 127 14.56 3.12 3.95
C LEU A 127 14.77 3.79 2.59
N ARG A 128 15.36 4.98 2.55
CA ARG A 128 15.66 5.71 1.30
C ARG A 128 16.43 4.84 0.32
N ASN A 129 17.46 4.13 0.79
CA ASN A 129 18.28 3.27 -0.05
C ASN A 129 17.59 1.94 -0.45
N SER A 130 16.46 1.62 0.17
CA SER A 130 15.68 0.41 -0.15
C SER A 130 14.69 0.62 -1.30
N PHE A 131 14.38 1.87 -1.64
CA PHE A 131 13.41 2.25 -2.68
C PHE A 131 14.09 2.74 -3.95
N TYR A 132 13.52 2.38 -5.11
CA TYR A 132 13.91 2.99 -6.39
C TYR A 132 13.44 4.44 -6.48
N ARG A 133 12.19 4.68 -6.07
CA ARG A 133 11.56 6.00 -6.07
C ARG A 133 10.59 6.11 -4.90
N ILE A 134 10.58 7.29 -4.30
CA ILE A 134 9.61 7.69 -3.27
C ILE A 134 8.77 8.81 -3.87
N VAL A 135 7.45 8.65 -3.84
CA VAL A 135 6.48 9.55 -4.45
C VAL A 135 5.45 9.97 -3.40
N ALA A 136 5.35 11.28 -3.18
CA ALA A 136 4.23 11.88 -2.47
C ALA A 136 3.13 12.24 -3.48
N THR A 137 1.88 11.98 -3.14
CA THR A 137 0.76 12.50 -3.92
C THR A 137 -0.18 13.31 -3.05
N ASP A 138 -0.83 14.30 -3.65
CA ASP A 138 -1.81 15.12 -2.94
C ASP A 138 -3.10 15.25 -3.76
N ILE A 139 -4.22 15.41 -3.06
CA ILE A 139 -5.54 15.37 -3.68
C ILE A 139 -5.84 16.74 -4.29
N ASN A 140 -6.01 16.76 -5.61
CA ASN A 140 -6.54 17.92 -6.30
C ASN A 140 -8.08 17.87 -6.25
N ASP A 141 -8.67 18.78 -5.46
CA ASP A 141 -10.09 19.06 -5.45
C ASP A 141 -10.34 20.38 -6.20
N PRO A 142 -10.81 20.33 -7.46
CA PRO A 142 -11.07 21.53 -8.26
C PRO A 142 -12.10 22.47 -7.64
N SER A 143 -12.91 21.99 -6.69
CA SER A 143 -13.93 22.80 -6.02
C SER A 143 -13.36 23.67 -4.90
N PHE A 144 -12.09 23.45 -4.51
CA PHE A 144 -11.44 24.13 -3.39
C PHE A 144 -9.99 24.53 -3.76
N ASP A 145 -9.83 25.41 -4.75
CA ASP A 145 -8.51 25.90 -5.23
C ASP A 145 -7.58 26.40 -4.11
N HIS A 146 -8.12 26.97 -3.03
CA HIS A 146 -7.35 27.46 -1.87
C HIS A 146 -6.78 26.36 -0.96
N THR A 147 -7.11 25.09 -1.21
CA THR A 147 -6.55 23.93 -0.52
C THR A 147 -5.42 23.25 -1.32
N ARG A 148 -5.07 23.78 -2.50
CA ARG A 148 -3.87 23.38 -3.26
C ARG A 148 -2.62 23.93 -2.61
N TYR A 149 -2.15 23.30 -1.53
CA TYR A 149 -0.89 23.66 -0.87
C TYR A 149 0.36 23.49 -1.77
N ILE A 150 0.16 22.87 -2.93
CA ILE A 150 1.15 22.61 -3.98
C ILE A 150 1.58 23.88 -4.69
N GLU A 151 0.62 24.74 -5.09
CA GLU A 151 0.95 26.00 -5.76
C GLU A 151 1.78 26.89 -4.82
N ILE A 152 1.40 26.93 -3.53
CA ILE A 152 2.13 27.70 -2.52
C ILE A 152 3.57 27.16 -2.32
N HIS A 153 3.79 25.85 -2.36
CA HIS A 153 5.13 25.29 -2.21
C HIS A 153 5.99 25.45 -3.47
N LEU A 154 5.44 25.22 -4.66
CA LEU A 154 6.16 25.30 -5.93
C LEU A 154 6.63 26.71 -6.29
N TYR A 155 5.90 27.75 -5.85
CA TYR A 155 6.24 29.14 -6.18
C TYR A 155 7.04 29.87 -5.10
N GLU A 156 7.01 29.41 -3.83
CA GLU A 156 7.61 30.16 -2.72
C GLU A 156 8.80 29.45 -2.03
N ARG A 157 9.16 28.20 -2.38
CA ARG A 157 10.15 27.40 -1.65
C ARG A 157 11.03 26.49 -2.50
N ASP A 158 12.10 25.99 -1.88
CA ASP A 158 12.95 24.95 -2.43
C ASP A 158 12.15 23.68 -2.77
N PRO A 159 12.45 23.02 -3.90
CA PRO A 159 11.72 21.82 -4.34
C PRO A 159 11.84 20.67 -3.34
N PHE A 160 10.79 19.86 -3.23
CA PHE A 160 10.84 18.62 -2.43
C PHE A 160 11.98 17.70 -2.90
N PRO A 161 12.67 17.01 -1.98
CA PRO A 161 13.79 16.15 -2.34
C PRO A 161 13.34 14.78 -2.91
N PHE A 162 12.03 14.60 -3.13
CA PHE A 162 11.38 13.39 -3.67
C PHE A 162 10.33 13.77 -4.72
N SER A 163 9.87 12.77 -5.48
CA SER A 163 8.84 12.97 -6.52
C SER A 163 7.51 13.40 -5.91
N PHE A 164 6.79 14.24 -6.65
CA PHE A 164 5.47 14.70 -6.29
C PHE A 164 4.50 14.57 -7.48
N ASN A 165 3.23 14.24 -7.21
CA ASN A 165 2.16 14.19 -8.21
C ASN A 165 0.79 14.56 -7.64
N GLU A 166 0.00 15.32 -8.38
CA GLU A 166 -1.43 15.53 -8.05
C GLU A 166 -2.26 14.32 -8.46
N ILE A 167 -3.21 13.94 -7.60
CA ILE A 167 -4.17 12.86 -7.85
C ILE A 167 -5.61 13.37 -7.74
N PRO A 168 -6.57 12.78 -8.46
CA PRO A 168 -7.99 13.09 -8.27
C PRO A 168 -8.45 12.68 -6.87
N LEU A 169 -9.58 13.26 -6.43
CA LEU A 169 -10.23 12.87 -5.19
C LEU A 169 -10.55 11.38 -5.16
N LEU A 170 -11.10 10.83 -6.25
CA LEU A 170 -11.42 9.41 -6.39
C LEU A 170 -10.43 8.74 -7.34
N LEU A 171 -9.75 7.71 -6.83
CA LEU A 171 -8.77 6.87 -7.53
C LEU A 171 -9.40 5.51 -7.86
N ASP A 172 -10.43 5.51 -8.68
CA ASP A 172 -11.18 4.33 -9.12
C ASP A 172 -10.91 3.95 -10.58
N ASP A 173 -10.20 4.78 -11.35
CA ASP A 173 -9.79 4.48 -12.72
C ASP A 173 -8.47 3.67 -12.76
N PRO A 174 -8.49 2.40 -13.20
CA PRO A 174 -7.28 1.59 -13.36
C PRO A 174 -6.30 2.17 -14.38
N ALA A 175 -6.75 2.92 -15.38
CA ALA A 175 -5.88 3.50 -16.39
C ALA A 175 -5.03 4.64 -15.79
N TYR A 176 -5.64 5.53 -15.01
CA TYR A 176 -4.92 6.56 -14.27
C TYR A 176 -3.88 5.97 -13.32
N ILE A 177 -4.26 4.99 -12.48
CA ILE A 177 -3.33 4.33 -11.56
C ILE A 177 -2.17 3.68 -12.31
N ARG A 178 -2.44 3.04 -13.46
CA ARG A 178 -1.40 2.42 -14.30
C ARG A 178 -0.42 3.45 -14.86
N ILE A 179 -0.90 4.62 -15.28
CA ILE A 179 -0.04 5.71 -15.75
C ILE A 179 0.84 6.20 -14.59
N LEU A 180 0.23 6.45 -13.44
CA LEU A 180 0.93 6.89 -12.24
C LEU A 180 2.06 5.92 -11.86
N THR A 181 1.76 4.62 -11.78
CA THR A 181 2.76 3.61 -11.41
C THR A 181 3.84 3.45 -12.48
N LYS A 182 3.48 3.48 -13.75
CA LYS A 182 4.43 3.39 -14.87
C LYS A 182 5.43 4.55 -14.87
N ASN A 183 5.00 5.77 -14.55
CA ASN A 183 5.87 6.96 -14.58
C ASN A 183 6.97 6.91 -13.51
N TYR A 184 6.77 6.19 -12.41
CA TYR A 184 7.68 6.21 -11.26
C TYR A 184 8.39 4.87 -11.01
N SER A 185 8.02 3.81 -11.71
CA SER A 185 8.62 2.49 -11.58
C SER A 185 9.73 2.24 -12.61
N GLU A 186 10.75 1.48 -12.23
CA GLU A 186 11.85 1.08 -13.12
C GLU A 186 11.36 0.24 -14.32
N SER A 187 10.40 -0.66 -14.12
CA SER A 187 9.81 -1.49 -15.18
C SER A 187 8.33 -1.81 -14.90
N GLU A 188 7.64 -2.49 -15.84
CA GLU A 188 6.24 -2.96 -15.67
C GLU A 188 6.09 -4.04 -14.58
N SER A 189 7.16 -4.75 -14.24
CA SER A 189 7.16 -5.83 -13.24
C SER A 189 7.76 -5.43 -11.90
N SER A 190 8.33 -4.22 -11.78
CA SER A 190 8.90 -3.74 -10.53
C SER A 190 7.83 -3.71 -9.42
N PRO A 191 8.17 -4.13 -8.20
CA PRO A 191 7.21 -4.16 -7.10
C PRO A 191 6.81 -2.74 -6.67
N ILE A 192 5.60 -2.61 -6.12
CA ILE A 192 5.08 -1.32 -5.65
C ILE A 192 4.58 -1.44 -4.22
N ILE A 193 4.88 -0.40 -3.45
CA ILE A 193 4.34 -0.21 -2.11
C ILE A 193 3.45 1.03 -2.14
N PHE A 194 2.17 0.83 -1.87
CA PHE A 194 1.20 1.90 -1.69
C PHE A 194 0.99 2.19 -0.21
N ARG A 195 0.69 3.45 0.10
CA ARG A 195 0.18 3.86 1.40
C ARG A 195 -0.99 4.83 1.21
N SER A 196 -2.05 4.68 1.99
CA SER A 196 -3.14 5.66 2.13
C SER A 196 -3.47 5.76 3.60
N THR A 197 -3.15 6.90 4.21
CA THR A 197 -3.38 7.12 5.63
C THR A 197 -3.74 8.57 5.95
N ASN A 198 -4.95 8.76 6.47
CA ASN A 198 -5.51 9.94 7.11
C ASN A 198 -5.84 11.13 6.21
N SER A 199 -5.69 11.02 4.89
CA SER A 199 -5.93 12.14 3.98
C SER A 199 -6.20 11.70 2.55
N GLY A 200 -6.62 10.44 2.36
CA GLY A 200 -6.90 9.90 1.05
C GLY A 200 -8.05 8.89 1.02
N PRO A 201 -7.97 7.88 0.12
CA PRO A 201 -8.95 6.80 0.01
C PRO A 201 -9.45 6.23 1.34
N ASP A 202 -8.57 6.19 2.34
CA ASP A 202 -8.80 5.54 3.63
C ASP A 202 -9.73 6.29 4.60
N LEU A 203 -10.03 7.57 4.35
CA LEU A 203 -10.99 8.34 5.14
C LEU A 203 -12.17 8.87 4.30
N PHE A 204 -11.90 9.30 3.07
CA PHE A 204 -12.90 10.03 2.28
C PHE A 204 -13.89 9.10 1.58
N TYR A 205 -13.48 7.89 1.20
CA TYR A 205 -14.28 7.03 0.32
C TYR A 205 -15.44 6.39 1.05
N THR A 206 -16.58 6.21 0.39
CA THR A 206 -17.61 5.26 0.85
C THR A 206 -17.04 3.84 0.85
N VAL A 207 -17.80 2.89 1.38
CA VAL A 207 -17.39 1.47 1.31
C VAL A 207 -17.30 1.03 -0.16
N GLU A 208 -18.23 1.48 -0.99
CA GLU A 208 -18.27 1.17 -2.42
C GLU A 208 -17.07 1.78 -3.15
N GLU A 209 -16.80 3.08 -2.94
CA GLU A 209 -15.65 3.78 -3.51
C GLU A 209 -14.32 3.15 -3.05
N MET A 210 -14.22 2.71 -1.79
CA MET A 210 -13.07 1.95 -1.30
C MET A 210 -12.91 0.63 -2.05
N LYS A 211 -14.00 -0.13 -2.25
CA LYS A 211 -13.92 -1.39 -3.00
C LYS A 211 -13.48 -1.17 -4.44
N GLU A 212 -14.04 -0.17 -5.12
CA GLU A 212 -13.63 0.17 -6.49
C GLU A 212 -12.16 0.60 -6.54
N HIS A 213 -11.68 1.37 -5.57
CA HIS A 213 -10.27 1.72 -5.48
C HIS A 213 -9.35 0.50 -5.37
N PHE A 214 -9.69 -0.47 -4.51
CA PHE A 214 -8.91 -1.72 -4.39
C PHE A 214 -8.93 -2.51 -5.70
N ARG A 215 -10.08 -2.60 -6.39
CA ARG A 215 -10.18 -3.25 -7.71
C ARG A 215 -9.32 -2.52 -8.75
N ALA A 216 -9.37 -1.20 -8.77
CA ALA A 216 -8.59 -0.39 -9.69
C ALA A 216 -7.07 -0.59 -9.48
N ILE A 217 -6.61 -0.71 -8.23
CA ILE A 217 -5.22 -1.02 -7.90
C ILE A 217 -4.82 -2.40 -8.47
N LEU A 218 -5.65 -3.42 -8.28
CA LEU A 218 -5.40 -4.79 -8.78
C LEU A 218 -5.37 -4.83 -10.31
N GLU A 219 -6.33 -4.19 -10.96
CA GLU A 219 -6.45 -4.12 -12.43
C GLU A 219 -5.34 -3.30 -13.08
N ALA A 220 -4.88 -2.23 -12.43
CA ALA A 220 -3.79 -1.39 -12.91
C ALA A 220 -2.43 -2.08 -12.84
N ASN A 221 -2.24 -2.98 -11.87
CA ASN A 221 -0.94 -3.55 -11.53
C ASN A 221 -0.89 -5.10 -11.63
N PRO A 222 -1.38 -5.73 -12.72
CA PRO A 222 -1.50 -7.18 -12.79
C PRO A 222 -0.13 -7.88 -12.75
N GLN A 223 0.93 -7.18 -13.16
CA GLN A 223 2.30 -7.70 -13.32
C GLN A 223 3.23 -7.44 -12.12
N ARG A 224 2.71 -6.89 -11.03
CA ARG A 224 3.52 -6.42 -9.90
C ARG A 224 3.14 -7.11 -8.61
N ASN A 225 4.14 -7.34 -7.75
CA ASN A 225 3.88 -7.54 -6.32
C ASN A 225 3.47 -6.20 -5.72
N ILE A 226 2.45 -6.23 -4.86
CA ILE A 226 1.88 -5.04 -4.23
C ILE A 226 1.90 -5.25 -2.72
N LEU A 227 2.45 -4.27 -2.00
CA LEU A 227 2.22 -4.10 -0.56
C LEU A 227 1.38 -2.85 -0.39
N TYR A 228 0.26 -2.92 0.33
CA TYR A 228 -0.61 -1.77 0.51
C TYR A 228 -0.90 -1.54 1.99
N PHE A 229 -0.38 -0.43 2.52
CA PHE A 229 -0.74 0.12 3.83
C PHE A 229 -2.00 0.98 3.69
N PHE A 230 -3.15 0.46 4.11
CA PHE A 230 -4.42 1.16 4.03
C PHE A 230 -5.01 1.37 5.43
N ASN A 231 -5.03 2.62 5.90
CA ASN A 231 -5.32 2.98 7.29
C ASN A 231 -4.46 2.16 8.27
N ARG A 232 -5.04 1.16 8.93
CA ARG A 232 -4.36 0.28 9.89
C ARG A 232 -3.99 -1.09 9.33
N PHE A 233 -4.46 -1.40 8.12
CA PHE A 233 -4.33 -2.72 7.52
C PHE A 233 -3.10 -2.76 6.61
N VAL A 234 -2.42 -3.90 6.61
CA VAL A 234 -1.29 -4.17 5.72
C VAL A 234 -1.69 -5.31 4.82
N PHE A 235 -1.84 -5.02 3.53
CA PHE A 235 -2.22 -5.98 2.51
C PHE A 235 -1.03 -6.36 1.65
N PHE A 236 -0.99 -7.62 1.22
CA PHE A 236 -0.04 -8.11 0.24
C PHE A 236 -0.78 -8.76 -0.91
N ARG A 237 -0.32 -8.50 -2.14
CA ARG A 237 -0.73 -9.23 -3.32
C ARG A 237 0.51 -9.62 -4.09
N SER A 238 0.75 -10.92 -4.19
CA SER A 238 1.74 -11.47 -5.11
C SER A 238 1.22 -11.37 -6.55
N VAL A 239 2.14 -11.27 -7.51
CA VAL A 239 1.82 -11.27 -8.94
C VAL A 239 0.98 -12.48 -9.40
N CYS A 240 1.00 -13.57 -8.64
CA CYS A 240 0.25 -14.80 -8.92
C CYS A 240 -1.13 -14.88 -8.27
N ARG A 241 -1.54 -13.87 -7.51
CA ARG A 241 -2.86 -13.79 -6.89
C ARG A 241 -3.69 -12.71 -7.58
N ASN A 242 -5.02 -12.86 -7.60
CA ASN A 242 -5.92 -11.84 -8.15
C ASN A 242 -6.47 -10.91 -7.06
N GLN A 243 -6.38 -11.32 -5.80
CA GLN A 243 -6.90 -10.61 -4.63
C GLN A 243 -5.78 -10.27 -3.66
N PHE A 244 -6.07 -9.37 -2.73
CA PHE A 244 -5.18 -9.08 -1.61
C PHE A 244 -5.32 -10.11 -0.49
N GLN A 245 -4.23 -10.32 0.23
CA GLN A 245 -4.18 -11.02 1.51
C GLN A 245 -3.97 -9.99 2.61
N LEU A 246 -4.77 -10.02 3.68
CA LEU A 246 -4.54 -9.18 4.84
C LEU A 246 -3.41 -9.81 5.68
N ILE A 247 -2.18 -9.35 5.49
CA ILE A 247 -1.01 -9.94 6.14
C ILE A 247 -0.75 -9.43 7.56
N GLY A 248 -1.45 -8.40 7.98
CA GLY A 248 -1.45 -7.94 9.36
C GLY A 248 -2.06 -6.56 9.55
N THR A 249 -2.00 -6.08 10.79
CA THR A 249 -2.51 -4.75 11.16
C THR A 249 -1.52 -4.02 12.05
N ILE A 250 -1.56 -2.70 12.06
CA ILE A 250 -0.90 -1.91 13.10
C ILE A 250 -1.73 -1.84 14.37
N ASP A 251 -1.10 -1.37 15.45
CA ASP A 251 -1.74 -1.20 16.75
C ASP A 251 -2.91 -0.19 16.71
N GLU A 252 -4.12 -0.69 16.94
CA GLU A 252 -5.37 0.08 16.94
C GLU A 252 -5.40 1.21 17.97
N LYS A 253 -4.58 1.12 19.01
CA LYS A 253 -4.55 2.14 20.08
C LYS A 253 -3.85 3.42 19.64
N ILE A 254 -3.03 3.38 18.59
CA ILE A 254 -2.13 4.47 18.20
C ILE A 254 -2.86 5.61 17.47
N GLY A 255 -4.07 5.37 16.94
CA GLY A 255 -4.81 6.45 16.30
C GLY A 255 -6.33 6.34 16.24
N VAL A 256 -6.97 5.38 16.90
CA VAL A 256 -8.45 5.24 16.85
C VAL A 256 -9.14 5.88 18.06
N ASN A 257 -8.38 6.32 19.07
CA ASN A 257 -8.90 6.86 20.33
C ASN A 257 -8.63 8.37 20.45
N HIS A 258 -9.67 9.19 20.24
CA HIS A 258 -9.63 10.65 20.47
C HIS A 258 -10.12 11.03 21.88
N SER A 259 -10.84 10.13 22.56
CA SER A 259 -11.26 10.31 23.95
C SER A 259 -10.07 10.27 24.91
N PHE A 260 -9.02 9.56 24.52
CA PHE A 260 -7.78 9.41 25.26
C PHE A 260 -6.62 9.35 24.26
N SER A 261 -5.70 10.33 24.34
CA SER A 261 -4.50 10.39 23.50
C SER A 261 -3.49 9.30 23.89
N ALA A 262 -3.82 8.03 23.66
CA ALA A 262 -3.03 6.87 24.05
C ALA A 262 -1.58 6.95 23.54
N TRP A 263 -1.39 7.54 22.36
CA TRP A 263 -0.08 7.82 21.76
C TRP A 263 0.85 8.68 22.63
N ARG A 264 0.32 9.49 23.57
CA ARG A 264 1.15 10.31 24.50
C ARG A 264 1.87 9.47 25.53
N PHE A 265 1.38 8.26 25.80
CA PHE A 265 1.92 7.35 26.82
C PHE A 265 2.85 6.29 26.21
N VAL A 266 3.07 6.34 24.90
CA VAL A 266 4.00 5.48 24.19
C VAL A 266 5.38 6.13 24.21
N ASP A 267 6.40 5.39 24.67
CA ASP A 267 7.79 5.79 24.50
C ASP A 267 8.21 5.52 23.05
N TRP A 268 8.09 6.53 22.20
CA TRP A 268 8.39 6.45 20.77
C TRP A 268 9.86 6.13 20.47
N ASN A 269 10.77 6.44 21.39
CA ASN A 269 12.19 6.13 21.23
C ASN A 269 12.47 4.63 21.49
N ARG A 270 11.54 3.94 22.16
CA ARG A 270 11.65 2.52 22.49
C ARG A 270 10.66 1.63 21.74
N ARG A 271 9.68 2.24 21.06
CA ARG A 271 8.65 1.51 20.33
C ARG A 271 9.26 0.60 19.28
N SER A 272 8.94 -0.68 19.38
CA SER A 272 9.50 -1.74 18.57
C SER A 272 8.54 -2.24 17.48
N TYR A 273 9.10 -2.90 16.46
CA TYR A 273 8.32 -3.59 15.43
C TYR A 273 7.31 -4.60 16.02
N SER A 274 7.68 -5.32 17.08
CA SER A 274 6.78 -6.29 17.71
C SER A 274 5.60 -5.66 18.45
N GLU A 275 5.69 -4.38 18.81
CA GLU A 275 4.58 -3.64 19.39
C GLU A 275 3.75 -2.92 18.33
N SER A 276 4.36 -2.59 17.19
CA SER A 276 3.69 -1.86 16.10
C SER A 276 2.91 -2.77 15.16
N PHE A 277 3.32 -4.02 14.97
CA PHE A 277 2.73 -4.92 13.99
C PHE A 277 2.10 -6.17 14.62
N ARG A 278 0.83 -6.40 14.30
CA ARG A 278 0.09 -7.62 14.62
C ARG A 278 -0.05 -8.45 13.33
N PRO A 279 0.82 -9.45 13.10
CA PRO A 279 0.78 -10.25 11.87
C PRO A 279 -0.49 -11.10 11.80
N ASN A 280 -1.06 -11.23 10.61
CA ASN A 280 -2.00 -12.31 10.33
C ASN A 280 -1.21 -13.61 10.20
N ARG A 281 -1.33 -14.46 11.21
CA ARG A 281 -0.60 -15.73 11.29
C ARG A 281 -1.04 -16.75 10.27
N GLU A 282 -2.11 -16.52 9.52
CA GLU A 282 -2.43 -17.33 8.35
C GLU A 282 -1.34 -17.20 7.28
N TYR A 283 -0.92 -15.95 7.00
CA TYR A 283 0.00 -15.62 5.91
C TYR A 283 1.44 -15.39 6.37
N ILE A 284 1.64 -14.78 7.54
CA ILE A 284 2.94 -14.31 8.02
C ILE A 284 3.46 -15.18 9.17
N ARG A 285 4.72 -15.58 9.05
CA ARG A 285 5.54 -16.13 10.13
C ARG A 285 6.51 -15.05 10.60
N THR A 286 6.69 -14.91 11.91
CA THR A 286 7.71 -14.00 12.45
C THR A 286 8.94 -14.78 12.88
N LEU A 287 10.14 -14.19 12.75
CA LEU A 287 11.41 -14.86 13.11
C LEU A 287 11.49 -15.33 14.58
N LYS A 288 10.63 -14.81 15.46
CA LYS A 288 10.51 -15.28 16.85
C LYS A 288 9.91 -16.69 16.95
N GLU A 289 9.32 -17.23 15.88
CA GLU A 289 8.67 -18.54 15.82
C GLU A 289 9.64 -19.67 15.41
N GLY A 290 10.96 -19.43 15.54
CA GLY A 290 12.01 -20.42 15.26
C GLY A 290 12.47 -20.48 13.80
N PRO A 291 13.52 -21.26 13.50
CA PRO A 291 14.06 -21.38 12.15
C PRO A 291 13.02 -22.01 11.19
N ILE A 292 13.09 -21.61 9.92
CA ILE A 292 12.32 -22.22 8.84
C ILE A 292 13.01 -23.55 8.48
N ALA A 293 12.25 -24.62 8.32
CA ALA A 293 12.83 -25.90 7.91
C ALA A 293 13.38 -25.75 6.49
N LEU A 294 14.55 -26.33 6.20
CA LEU A 294 15.14 -26.26 4.86
C LEU A 294 14.16 -26.72 3.77
N GLY A 295 13.35 -27.74 4.04
CA GLY A 295 12.29 -28.21 3.14
C GLY A 295 11.27 -27.11 2.80
N ASP A 296 10.80 -26.36 3.80
CA ASP A 296 9.86 -25.26 3.60
C ASP A 296 10.49 -24.12 2.78
N GLU A 297 11.78 -23.84 2.98
CA GLU A 297 12.50 -22.82 2.17
C GLU A 297 12.60 -23.25 0.70
N TRP A 298 12.87 -24.53 0.45
CA TRP A 298 12.90 -25.09 -0.91
C TRP A 298 11.52 -25.07 -1.55
N ASP A 299 10.47 -25.43 -0.83
CA ASP A 299 9.09 -25.39 -1.33
C ASP A 299 8.67 -23.96 -1.67
N GLN A 300 8.99 -22.98 -0.81
CA GLN A 300 8.76 -21.55 -1.08
C GLN A 300 9.55 -21.05 -2.29
N PHE A 301 10.79 -21.50 -2.46
CA PHE A 301 11.60 -21.16 -3.63
C PHE A 301 10.98 -21.73 -4.91
N LEU A 302 10.63 -23.02 -4.92
CA LEU A 302 10.01 -23.68 -6.07
C LEU A 302 8.67 -23.06 -6.41
N TYR A 303 7.84 -22.77 -5.41
CA TYR A 303 6.55 -22.13 -5.60
C TYR A 303 6.70 -20.73 -6.22
N ARG A 304 7.62 -19.91 -5.72
CA ARG A 304 7.93 -18.59 -6.31
C ARG A 304 8.37 -18.69 -7.76
N GLN A 305 9.26 -19.64 -8.08
CA GLN A 305 9.74 -19.82 -9.44
C GLN A 305 8.64 -20.32 -10.38
N ALA A 306 7.83 -21.28 -9.95
CA ALA A 306 6.68 -21.76 -10.71
C ALA A 306 5.67 -20.63 -10.97
N CYS A 307 5.39 -19.82 -9.94
CA CYS A 307 4.59 -18.62 -10.01
C CYS A 307 5.13 -17.64 -11.08
N GLN A 308 6.41 -17.27 -11.00
CA GLN A 308 7.03 -16.33 -11.93
C GLN A 308 7.04 -16.86 -13.38
N ILE A 309 7.32 -18.15 -13.57
CA ILE A 309 7.30 -18.78 -14.90
C ILE A 309 5.88 -18.74 -15.48
N ARG A 310 4.87 -19.17 -14.72
CA ARG A 310 3.47 -19.16 -15.17
C ARG A 310 3.01 -17.76 -15.52
N HIS A 311 3.39 -16.79 -14.69
CA HIS A 311 3.11 -15.38 -14.91
C HIS A 311 3.75 -14.86 -16.20
N ASN A 312 5.05 -15.10 -16.40
CA ASN A 312 5.78 -14.66 -17.59
C ASN A 312 5.21 -15.27 -18.87
N VAL A 313 4.91 -16.58 -18.87
CA VAL A 313 4.28 -17.26 -20.01
C VAL A 313 2.95 -16.59 -20.36
N ARG A 314 2.12 -16.26 -19.36
CA ARG A 314 0.85 -15.55 -19.57
C ARG A 314 1.05 -14.14 -20.11
N TYR A 315 1.99 -13.38 -19.57
CA TYR A 315 2.31 -12.03 -20.03
C TYR A 315 2.72 -12.01 -21.49
N PHE A 316 3.71 -12.83 -21.86
CA PHE A 316 4.19 -12.90 -23.23
C PHE A 316 3.11 -13.42 -24.18
N SER A 317 2.35 -14.46 -23.81
CA SER A 317 1.22 -14.95 -24.61
C SER A 317 0.19 -13.86 -24.90
N ASN A 318 -0.19 -13.07 -23.89
CA ASN A 318 -1.12 -11.96 -24.06
C ASN A 318 -0.53 -10.82 -24.91
N LYS A 319 0.76 -10.53 -24.76
CA LYS A 319 1.46 -9.51 -25.55
C LYS A 319 1.53 -9.90 -27.02
N PHE A 320 1.86 -11.15 -27.33
CA PHE A 320 1.85 -11.71 -28.68
C PHE A 320 0.45 -11.72 -29.29
N ARG A 321 -0.59 -12.12 -28.54
CA ARG A 321 -1.97 -12.05 -29.04
C ARG A 321 -2.37 -10.62 -29.42
N LYS A 322 -2.06 -9.65 -28.57
CA LYS A 322 -2.37 -8.23 -28.82
C LYS A 322 -1.62 -7.63 -30.01
N SER A 323 -0.41 -8.11 -30.32
CA SER A 323 0.32 -7.68 -31.51
C SER A 323 -0.25 -8.27 -32.79
N ILE A 324 -0.78 -9.50 -32.75
CA ILE A 324 -1.39 -10.17 -33.91
C ILE A 324 -2.77 -9.58 -34.24
N THR A 325 -3.57 -9.22 -33.23
CA THR A 325 -4.92 -8.64 -33.44
C THR A 325 -4.93 -7.15 -33.82
N LYS A 326 -3.75 -6.55 -34.02
CA LYS A 326 -3.60 -5.14 -34.45
C LYS A 326 -3.23 -5.00 -35.93
N GLU A 327 -3.14 -6.12 -36.65
CA GLU A 327 -3.21 -6.19 -38.12
C GLU A 327 -4.66 -6.43 -38.54
#